data_AF-A0A847NFH5-F1
#
_entry.id   AF-A0A847NFH5-F1
#
_cell.length_a   1.000
_cell.length_b   1.000
_cell.length_c   1.000
_cell.angle_alpha   90.00
_cell.angle_beta   90.00
_cell.angle_gamma   90.00
#
_symmetry.space_group_name_H-M   'P 1'
#
loop_
_entity.id
_entity.type
_entity.pdbx_description
1 polymer ?
#
loop_
_entity_poly.entity_id
_entity_poly.type
_entity_poly.pdbx_seq_one_letter_code
_entity_poly.pdbx_strand_id
1 'polypeptide(L)'
;MEYLFERVAYLKGLAEGMKVDESTDQGKLISKIIDVLSDFADAVNELNESQNELDEYVEAIDEDLSALEDDLCCDEDDEYEELDDEDDYDYVEVECPHCKEFVYLDEKLLESGENVSCPNCHESINFECECGCECGHDHE
;
A
#
# COMPACT_ATOMS: atom_id res chain seq x y z
N MET A 1 -13.23 22.21 -19.31
CA MET A 1 -13.68 23.17 -18.26
C MET A 1 -14.15 24.48 -18.91
N GLU A 2 -15.21 24.44 -19.73
CA GLU A 2 -15.60 25.56 -20.63
C GLU A 2 -16.09 26.83 -19.91
N TYR A 3 -16.60 26.68 -18.68
CA TYR A 3 -17.17 27.78 -17.90
C TYR A 3 -16.20 28.96 -17.65
N LEU A 4 -14.90 28.69 -17.49
CA LEU A 4 -13.91 29.76 -17.27
C LEU A 4 -13.72 30.61 -18.53
N PHE A 5 -13.63 29.98 -19.70
CA PHE A 5 -13.58 30.70 -20.98
C PHE A 5 -14.84 31.53 -21.22
N GLU A 6 -16.03 30.99 -20.96
CA GLU A 6 -17.28 31.72 -21.10
C GLU A 6 -17.31 32.97 -20.22
N ARG A 7 -16.80 32.87 -18.99
CA ARG A 7 -16.71 34.02 -18.08
C ARG A 7 -15.70 35.05 -18.53
N VAL A 8 -14.53 34.64 -19.01
CA VAL A 8 -13.53 35.58 -19.50
C VAL A 8 -14.02 36.26 -20.79
N ALA A 9 -14.67 35.52 -21.68
CA ALA A 9 -15.32 36.07 -22.87
C ALA A 9 -16.42 37.07 -22.50
N TYR A 10 -17.23 36.77 -21.48
CA TYR A 10 -18.22 37.71 -20.95
C TYR A 10 -17.57 38.99 -20.41
N LEU A 11 -16.49 38.88 -19.63
CA LEU A 11 -15.75 40.04 -19.11
C LEU A 11 -15.15 40.89 -20.23
N LYS A 12 -14.63 40.25 -21.29
CA LYS A 12 -14.10 40.92 -22.48
C LYS A 12 -15.20 41.69 -23.20
N GLY A 13 -16.35 41.05 -23.45
CA GLY A 13 -17.51 41.71 -24.04
C GLY A 13 -18.08 42.85 -23.17
N LEU A 14 -18.05 42.71 -21.85
CA LEU A 14 -18.45 43.76 -20.93
C LEU A 14 -17.49 44.96 -21.00
N ALA A 15 -16.18 44.73 -21.04
CA ALA A 15 -15.18 45.78 -21.19
C ALA A 15 -15.34 46.55 -22.52
N GLU A 16 -15.60 45.83 -23.61
CA GLU A 16 -15.92 46.43 -24.92
C GLU A 16 -17.21 47.25 -24.87
N GLY A 17 -18.28 46.71 -24.26
CA GLY A 17 -19.57 47.40 -24.10
C GLY A 17 -19.50 48.66 -23.23
N MET A 18 -18.63 48.66 -22.22
CA MET A 18 -18.31 49.81 -21.38
C MET A 18 -17.41 50.84 -22.07
N LYS A 19 -16.89 50.52 -23.27
CA LYS A 19 -15.95 51.35 -24.03
C LYS A 19 -14.70 51.68 -23.21
N VAL A 20 -14.13 50.66 -22.56
CA VAL A 20 -12.88 50.81 -21.83
C VAL A 20 -11.81 51.38 -22.77
N ASP A 21 -11.28 52.55 -22.41
CA ASP A 21 -10.28 53.24 -23.21
C ASP A 21 -8.88 52.72 -22.87
N GLU A 22 -8.33 51.86 -23.74
CA GLU A 22 -6.98 51.31 -23.62
C GLU A 22 -5.85 52.34 -23.77
N SER A 23 -6.15 53.60 -24.06
CA SER A 23 -5.14 54.66 -24.00
C SER A 23 -4.85 55.10 -22.55
N THR A 24 -5.83 54.93 -21.65
CA THR A 24 -5.73 55.29 -20.24
C THR A 24 -5.01 54.20 -19.43
N ASP A 25 -4.33 54.59 -18.35
CA ASP A 25 -3.63 53.63 -17.48
C ASP A 25 -4.59 52.60 -16.86
N GLN A 26 -5.80 53.02 -16.48
CA GLN A 26 -6.83 52.13 -15.95
C GLN A 26 -7.35 51.16 -17.01
N GLY A 27 -7.60 51.63 -18.24
CA GLY A 27 -8.07 50.77 -19.33
C GLY A 27 -7.03 49.73 -19.75
N LYS A 28 -5.75 50.12 -19.82
CA LYS A 28 -4.64 49.17 -20.04
C LYS A 28 -4.59 48.11 -18.96
N LEU A 29 -4.72 48.50 -17.69
CA LEU A 29 -4.69 47.58 -16.57
C LEU A 29 -5.85 46.57 -16.65
N ILE A 30 -7.08 47.04 -16.92
CA ILE A 30 -8.25 46.17 -17.06
C ILE A 30 -8.08 45.19 -18.22
N SER A 31 -7.65 45.67 -19.39
CA SER A 31 -7.41 44.83 -20.58
C SER A 31 -6.37 43.73 -20.27
N LYS A 32 -5.27 44.10 -19.60
CA LYS A 32 -4.24 43.14 -19.17
C LYS A 32 -4.72 42.14 -18.12
N ILE A 33 -5.59 42.54 -17.19
CA ILE A 33 -6.19 41.61 -16.23
C ILE A 33 -7.06 40.57 -16.97
N ILE A 34 -7.84 41.00 -17.96
CA ILE A 34 -8.68 40.09 -18.75
C ILE A 34 -7.80 39.12 -19.56
N ASP A 35 -6.70 39.61 -20.17
CA ASP A 35 -5.73 38.76 -20.88
C ASP A 35 -5.14 37.69 -19.93
N VAL A 36 -4.68 38.10 -18.75
CA VAL A 36 -4.15 37.15 -17.76
C VAL A 36 -5.22 36.14 -17.34
N LEU A 37 -6.48 36.56 -17.15
CA LEU A 37 -7.56 35.63 -16.83
C LEU A 37 -7.84 34.63 -17.96
N SER A 38 -7.64 35.02 -19.23
CA SER A 38 -7.66 34.08 -20.36
C SER A 38 -6.57 33.04 -20.23
N ASP A 39 -5.31 33.46 -20.01
CA ASP A 39 -4.18 32.54 -19.85
C ASP A 39 -4.40 31.55 -18.68
N PHE A 40 -5.03 32.02 -17.59
CA PHE A 40 -5.41 31.15 -16.48
C PHE A 40 -6.50 30.14 -16.87
N ALA A 41 -7.49 30.54 -17.68
CA ALA A 41 -8.52 29.63 -18.16
C ALA A 41 -7.92 28.54 -19.07
N ASP A 42 -6.99 28.90 -19.95
CA ASP A 42 -6.23 27.96 -20.79
C ASP A 42 -5.45 26.97 -19.92
N ALA A 43 -4.59 27.47 -19.01
CA ALA A 43 -3.75 26.62 -18.17
C ALA A 43 -4.56 25.67 -17.26
N VAL A 44 -5.71 26.13 -16.75
CA VAL A 44 -6.59 25.29 -15.93
C VAL A 44 -7.28 24.21 -16.79
N ASN A 45 -7.60 24.49 -18.05
CA ASN A 45 -8.17 23.47 -18.93
C ASN A 45 -7.14 22.40 -19.30
N GLU A 46 -5.91 22.79 -19.61
CA GLU A 46 -4.79 21.85 -19.83
C GLU A 46 -4.52 20.97 -18.60
N LEU A 47 -4.57 21.56 -17.39
CA LEU A 47 -4.44 20.81 -16.14
C LEU A 47 -5.55 19.76 -15.99
N ASN A 48 -6.79 20.11 -16.34
CA ASN A 48 -7.92 19.19 -16.25
C ASN A 48 -7.80 18.04 -17.25
N GLU A 49 -7.32 18.31 -18.45
CA GLU A 49 -7.05 17.25 -19.44
C GLU A 49 -5.98 16.30 -18.91
N SER A 50 -4.88 16.83 -18.37
CA SER A 50 -3.83 16.01 -17.75
C SER A 50 -4.35 15.20 -16.56
N GLN A 51 -5.25 15.77 -15.75
CA GLN A 51 -5.86 15.04 -14.63
C GLN A 51 -6.76 13.90 -15.12
N ASN A 52 -7.57 14.13 -16.15
CA ASN A 52 -8.39 13.07 -16.73
C ASN A 52 -7.53 11.92 -17.27
N GLU A 53 -6.41 12.22 -17.93
CA GLU A 53 -5.45 11.19 -18.36
C GLU A 53 -4.90 10.40 -17.17
N LEU A 54 -4.54 11.06 -16.07
CA LEU A 54 -4.09 10.39 -14.85
C LEU A 54 -5.17 9.51 -14.23
N ASP A 55 -6.44 9.97 -14.21
CA ASP A 55 -7.57 9.19 -13.72
C ASP A 55 -7.71 7.89 -14.54
N GLU A 56 -7.63 7.97 -15.87
CA GLU A 56 -7.62 6.78 -16.75
C GLU A 56 -6.45 5.84 -16.46
N TYR A 57 -5.24 6.36 -16.22
CA TYR A 57 -4.09 5.52 -15.83
C TYR A 57 -4.30 4.83 -14.48
N VAL A 58 -4.90 5.52 -13.50
CA VAL A 58 -5.18 4.95 -12.18
C VAL A 58 -6.25 3.87 -12.28
N GLU A 59 -7.30 4.09 -13.08
CA GLU A 59 -8.32 3.06 -13.37
C GLU A 59 -7.70 1.81 -14.03
N ALA A 60 -6.78 2.00 -14.97
CA ALA A 60 -6.07 0.88 -15.60
C ALA A 60 -5.22 0.08 -14.59
N ILE A 61 -4.55 0.76 -13.64
CA ILE A 61 -3.80 0.10 -12.56
C ILE A 61 -4.75 -0.68 -11.65
N ASP A 62 -5.90 -0.11 -11.30
CA ASP A 62 -6.92 -0.76 -10.47
C ASP A 62 -7.46 -2.04 -11.15
N GLU A 63 -7.74 -1.98 -12.45
CA GLU A 63 -8.15 -3.15 -13.23
C GLU A 63 -7.07 -4.23 -13.27
N ASP A 64 -5.80 -3.86 -13.52
CA ASP A 64 -4.68 -4.79 -13.52
C ASP A 64 -4.48 -5.47 -12.15
N LEU A 65 -4.63 -4.71 -11.06
CA LEU A 65 -4.54 -5.23 -9.70
C LEU A 65 -5.71 -6.16 -9.38
N SER A 66 -6.94 -5.79 -9.75
CA SER A 66 -8.10 -6.66 -9.59
C SER A 66 -7.95 -7.97 -10.35
N ALA A 67 -7.37 -7.94 -11.55
CA ALA A 67 -7.08 -9.16 -12.30
C ALA A 67 -6.02 -10.04 -11.61
N LEU A 68 -5.01 -9.42 -11.00
CA LEU A 68 -4.01 -10.13 -10.20
C LEU A 68 -4.62 -10.72 -8.92
N GLU A 69 -5.52 -9.99 -8.26
CA GLU A 69 -6.29 -10.47 -7.12
C GLU A 69 -7.13 -11.68 -7.54
N ASP A 70 -7.84 -11.64 -8.66
CA ASP A 70 -8.61 -12.79 -9.16
C ASP A 70 -7.70 -14.00 -9.47
N ASP A 71 -6.52 -13.78 -10.07
CA ASP A 71 -5.55 -14.84 -10.38
C ASP A 71 -4.90 -15.44 -9.11
N LEU A 72 -4.75 -14.67 -8.04
CA LEU A 72 -4.17 -15.11 -6.76
C LEU A 72 -5.21 -15.64 -5.76
N CYS A 73 -6.42 -15.08 -5.77
CA CYS A 73 -7.53 -15.39 -4.86
C CYS A 73 -8.50 -16.45 -5.44
N CYS A 74 -8.01 -17.32 -6.32
CA CYS A 74 -8.70 -18.53 -6.78
C CYS A 74 -8.96 -19.57 -5.66
N ASP A 75 -9.10 -19.17 -4.38
CA ASP A 75 -9.61 -19.98 -3.27
C ASP A 75 -10.23 -19.12 -2.13
N GLU A 76 -10.84 -17.95 -2.41
CA GLU A 76 -11.65 -17.23 -1.41
C GLU A 76 -13.10 -17.79 -1.26
N ASP A 77 -13.34 -19.02 -1.74
CA ASP A 77 -14.49 -19.85 -1.37
C ASP A 77 -14.04 -21.13 -0.62
N ASP A 78 -12.74 -21.25 -0.31
CA ASP A 78 -12.31 -22.01 0.85
C ASP A 78 -12.33 -21.05 2.04
N GLU A 79 -12.79 -21.56 3.16
CA GLU A 79 -13.12 -20.81 4.35
C GLU A 79 -11.89 -20.00 4.83
N TYR A 80 -12.02 -19.32 5.96
CA TYR A 80 -10.91 -19.37 6.91
C TYR A 80 -10.63 -20.86 7.28
N GLU A 81 -10.26 -21.72 6.31
CA GLU A 81 -9.42 -22.85 6.58
C GLU A 81 -8.11 -22.22 7.00
N GLU A 82 -7.67 -22.64 8.18
CA GLU A 82 -6.33 -22.41 8.67
C GLU A 82 -5.38 -22.38 7.47
N LEU A 83 -4.48 -21.39 7.44
CA LEU A 83 -3.15 -21.68 6.94
C LEU A 83 -2.69 -22.87 7.77
N ASP A 84 -3.07 -24.07 7.31
CA ASP A 84 -2.38 -25.30 7.59
C ASP A 84 -0.99 -24.98 7.10
N ASP A 85 -0.15 -24.62 8.07
CA ASP A 85 1.28 -24.68 7.97
C ASP A 85 1.61 -26.12 7.55
N GLU A 86 1.39 -26.44 6.28
CA GLU A 86 1.86 -27.66 5.61
C GLU A 86 3.37 -27.51 5.29
N ASP A 87 4.07 -26.74 6.11
CA ASP A 87 5.47 -26.90 6.47
C ASP A 87 5.52 -26.98 8.01
N ASP A 88 4.87 -28.02 8.53
CA ASP A 88 4.91 -28.57 9.89
C ASP A 88 6.35 -29.00 10.23
N TYR A 89 7.25 -28.03 10.23
CA TYR A 89 8.49 -28.13 10.96
C TYR A 89 8.13 -27.73 12.39
N ASP A 90 7.75 -28.72 13.18
CA ASP A 90 7.57 -28.64 14.63
C ASP A 90 8.84 -28.02 15.28
N TYR A 91 8.99 -26.70 15.28
CA TYR A 91 10.14 -26.02 15.89
C TYR A 91 9.73 -25.46 17.25
N VAL A 92 10.40 -25.92 18.31
CA VAL A 92 10.23 -25.43 19.68
C VAL A 92 11.30 -24.38 19.98
N GLU A 93 10.87 -23.24 20.51
CA GLU A 93 11.77 -22.20 21.03
C GLU A 93 12.24 -22.55 22.45
N VAL A 94 13.55 -22.65 22.64
CA VAL A 94 14.17 -23.02 23.91
C VAL A 94 15.21 -21.97 24.30
N GLU A 95 15.19 -21.51 25.56
CA GLU A 95 16.28 -20.71 26.12
C GLU A 95 17.48 -21.59 26.47
N CYS A 96 18.66 -21.32 25.89
CA CYS A 96 19.88 -22.05 26.23
C CYS A 96 20.31 -21.77 27.69
N PRO A 97 20.51 -22.78 28.55
CA PRO A 97 20.87 -22.56 29.95
C PRO A 97 22.26 -21.95 30.16
N HIS A 98 23.14 -22.03 29.15
CA HIS A 98 24.52 -21.57 29.22
C HIS A 98 24.70 -20.12 28.76
N CYS A 99 24.02 -19.72 27.68
CA CYS A 99 24.16 -18.38 27.09
C CYS A 99 22.90 -17.51 27.15
N LYS A 100 21.75 -18.09 27.55
CA LYS A 100 20.43 -17.44 27.63
C LYS A 100 19.92 -16.85 26.31
N GLU A 101 20.42 -17.38 25.21
CA GLU A 101 19.90 -17.07 23.88
C GLU A 101 18.78 -18.06 23.53
N PHE A 102 17.75 -17.56 22.87
CA PHE A 102 16.66 -18.39 22.37
C PHE A 102 17.11 -19.11 21.09
N VAL A 103 16.90 -20.43 21.05
CA VAL A 103 17.24 -21.29 19.92
C VAL A 103 15.99 -22.03 19.47
N TYR A 104 15.78 -22.13 18.16
CA TYR A 104 14.70 -22.88 17.55
C TYR A 104 15.21 -24.29 17.21
N LEU A 105 14.55 -25.32 17.73
CA LEU A 105 14.94 -26.72 17.59
C LEU A 105 13.76 -27.56 17.12
N ASP A 106 14.02 -28.53 16.25
CA ASP A 106 13.02 -29.49 15.79
C ASP A 106 12.54 -30.37 16.96
N GLU A 107 11.23 -30.49 17.14
CA GLU A 107 10.57 -31.25 18.21
C GLU A 107 10.96 -32.72 18.18
N LYS A 108 11.20 -33.30 16.99
CA LYS A 108 11.67 -34.68 16.85
C LYS A 108 13.06 -34.88 17.42
N LEU A 109 13.93 -33.85 17.37
CA LEU A 109 15.25 -33.90 18.01
C LEU A 109 15.11 -33.90 19.53
N LEU A 110 14.14 -33.17 20.09
CA LEU A 110 13.85 -33.14 21.52
C LEU A 110 13.29 -34.49 22.01
N GLU A 111 12.36 -35.09 21.27
CA GLU A 111 11.77 -36.39 21.59
C GLU A 111 12.80 -37.54 21.52
N SER A 112 13.75 -37.46 20.57
CA SER A 112 14.79 -38.48 20.39
C SER A 112 15.81 -38.53 21.54
N GLY A 113 15.86 -37.50 22.40
CA GLY A 113 16.82 -37.39 23.50
C GLY A 113 18.27 -37.25 23.04
N GLU A 114 18.51 -36.81 21.81
CA GLU A 114 19.85 -36.54 21.31
C GLU A 114 20.43 -35.25 21.91
N ASN A 115 21.76 -35.24 22.14
CA ASN A 115 22.44 -34.07 22.66
C ASN A 115 22.54 -32.99 21.58
N VAL A 116 21.66 -31.99 21.64
CA VAL A 116 21.69 -30.83 20.75
C VAL A 116 22.75 -29.83 21.22
N SER A 117 23.65 -29.41 20.35
CA SER A 117 24.63 -28.35 20.65
C SER A 117 24.04 -26.97 20.33
N CYS A 118 24.11 -26.03 21.28
CA CYS A 118 23.69 -24.66 21.03
C CYS A 118 24.57 -23.99 19.96
N PRO A 119 24.01 -23.36 18.90
CA PRO A 119 24.80 -22.67 17.88
C PRO A 119 25.54 -21.43 18.40
N ASN A 120 25.12 -20.86 19.54
CA ASN A 120 25.74 -19.68 20.12
C ASN A 120 26.95 -20.01 21.01
N CYS A 121 26.80 -20.93 21.97
CA CYS A 121 27.88 -21.28 22.90
C CYS A 121 28.56 -22.63 22.64
N HIS A 122 28.03 -23.44 21.72
CA HIS A 122 28.51 -24.79 21.40
C HIS A 122 28.47 -25.78 22.58
N GLU A 123 27.80 -25.42 23.68
CA GLU A 123 27.54 -26.34 24.80
C GLU A 123 26.26 -27.15 24.54
N SER A 124 26.23 -28.38 25.06
CA SER A 124 25.11 -29.30 24.89
C SER A 124 23.92 -28.86 25.74
N ILE A 125 22.76 -28.79 25.11
CA ILE A 125 21.48 -28.52 25.76
C ILE A 125 20.90 -29.87 26.21
N ASN A 126 20.85 -30.10 27.52
CA ASN A 126 20.22 -31.30 28.09
C ASN A 126 18.77 -31.00 28.43
N PHE A 127 17.84 -31.74 27.83
CA PHE A 127 16.42 -31.67 28.12
C PHE A 127 16.05 -32.76 29.14
N GLU A 128 15.96 -32.40 30.42
CA GLU A 128 15.32 -33.26 31.41
C GLU A 128 13.82 -32.92 31.40
N CYS A 129 13.01 -33.80 30.80
CA CYS A 129 11.56 -33.66 30.82
C CYS A 129 11.04 -33.93 32.24
N GLU A 130 11.09 -32.93 33.12
CA GLU A 130 10.39 -32.89 34.40
C GLU A 130 9.03 -32.20 34.24
N CYS A 131 8.12 -32.82 33.48
CA CYS A 131 6.76 -32.30 33.34
C CYS A 131 5.77 -33.46 33.35
N GLY A 132 5.16 -33.70 34.52
CA GLY A 132 4.02 -34.60 34.71
C GLY A 132 2.74 -34.02 34.11
N CYS A 133 2.71 -33.86 32.79
CA CYS A 133 1.50 -33.55 32.04
C CYS A 133 0.98 -34.83 31.38
N GLU A 134 -0.30 -35.10 31.61
CA GLU A 134 -1.10 -36.11 30.93
C GLU A 134 -1.11 -35.83 29.42
N CYS A 135 -0.13 -36.34 28.68
CA CYS A 135 -0.22 -36.47 27.23
C CYS A 135 -1.21 -37.59 26.94
N GLY A 136 -2.48 -37.19 26.77
CA GLY A 136 -3.52 -38.02 26.17
C GLY A 136 -3.15 -38.32 24.72
N HIS A 137 -2.25 -39.28 24.53
CA HIS A 137 -2.09 -39.98 23.27
C HIS A 137 -3.30 -40.91 23.10
N ASP A 138 -4.31 -40.45 22.37
CA ASP A 138 -5.18 -41.35 21.64
C ASP A 138 -4.94 -41.10 20.14
N HIS A 139 -4.07 -41.94 19.59
CA HIS A 139 -4.04 -42.22 18.15
C HIS A 139 -5.22 -43.14 17.82
N GLU A 140 -6.26 -42.60 17.20
CA GLU A 140 -7.09 -43.27 16.18
C GLU A 140 -7.90 -42.26 15.37
#